data_AF-A0A845E0U6-F1
#
_entry.id   AF-A0A845E0U6-F1
#
_cell.length_a   1.000
_cell.length_b   1.000
_cell.length_c   1.000
_cell.angle_alpha   90.00
_cell.angle_beta   90.00
_cell.angle_gamma   90.00
#
_symmetry.space_group_name_H-M   'P 1'
#
loop_
_entity.id
_entity.type
_entity.pdbx_description
1 polymer ?
#
loop_
_entity_poly.entity_id
_entity_poly.type
_entity_poly.pdbx_seq_one_letter_code
_entity_poly.pdbx_strand_id
1 'polypeptide(L)'
;MKKVSALIVTILIFVMYRPRIVHAFTFEPSDVLPGDVLFSPVGKRESKYVGHIGIVTTDKKVLHSIPAGLMKDEPDAYKRKFRKVAHYRPYEEGTGIRSAAFAEDLYHRHPEALYRIHAPLNGPCDIQYCTKIVWQSYYAAGINLGALSEKARAVHPLRLLDDTSLYPLKRRSNR
;
A
#
# COMPACT_ATOMS: atom_id res chain seq x y z
N MET A 1 -33.83 44.38 -0.01
CA MET A 1 -33.90 43.41 -1.13
C MET A 1 -32.55 42.84 -1.59
N LYS A 2 -31.37 43.28 -1.10
CA LYS A 2 -30.05 42.77 -1.55
C LYS A 2 -29.54 41.50 -0.85
N LYS A 3 -30.13 41.11 0.30
CA LYS A 3 -29.65 39.99 1.13
C LYS A 3 -30.18 38.61 0.69
N VAL A 4 -31.32 38.56 0.01
CA VAL A 4 -31.94 37.30 -0.45
C VAL A 4 -31.24 36.74 -1.69
N SER A 5 -30.76 37.62 -2.58
CA SER A 5 -30.05 37.24 -3.80
C SER A 5 -28.68 36.59 -3.52
N ALA A 6 -28.00 36.99 -2.46
CA ALA A 6 -26.70 36.44 -2.10
C ALA A 6 -26.80 34.98 -1.62
N LEU A 7 -27.87 34.63 -0.89
CA LEU A 7 -28.07 33.28 -0.33
C LEU A 7 -28.37 32.23 -1.42
N ILE A 8 -29.12 32.64 -2.46
CA ILE A 8 -29.50 31.77 -3.57
C ILE A 8 -28.27 31.42 -4.42
N VAL A 9 -27.35 32.37 -4.62
CA VAL A 9 -26.11 32.16 -5.38
C VAL A 9 -25.16 31.21 -4.64
N THR A 10 -25.05 31.29 -3.31
CA THR A 10 -24.21 30.35 -2.53
C THR A 10 -24.75 28.92 -2.57
N ILE A 11 -26.07 28.73 -2.49
CA ILE A 11 -26.68 27.40 -2.59
C ILE A 11 -26.48 26.83 -4.00
N LEU A 12 -26.62 27.64 -5.06
CA LEU A 12 -26.38 27.20 -6.44
C LEU A 12 -24.92 26.81 -6.69
N ILE A 13 -23.94 27.56 -6.15
CA ILE A 13 -22.52 27.19 -6.23
C ILE A 13 -22.26 25.88 -5.50
N PHE A 14 -22.88 25.65 -4.34
CA PHE A 14 -22.72 24.40 -3.57
C PHE A 14 -23.38 23.19 -4.25
N VAL A 15 -24.50 23.39 -4.95
CA VAL A 15 -25.17 22.33 -5.74
C VAL A 15 -24.41 22.03 -7.04
N MET A 16 -23.76 23.03 -7.65
CA MET A 16 -22.86 22.82 -8.81
C MET A 16 -21.52 22.19 -8.40
N TYR A 17 -21.03 22.46 -7.20
CA TYR A 17 -19.93 21.75 -6.56
C TYR A 17 -20.40 20.42 -5.95
N ARG A 18 -21.06 19.56 -6.75
CA ARG A 18 -21.06 18.14 -6.39
C ARG A 18 -19.61 17.65 -6.49
N PRO A 19 -18.95 17.24 -5.40
CA PRO A 19 -17.65 16.60 -5.54
C PRO A 19 -17.87 15.43 -6.47
N ARG A 20 -17.17 15.41 -7.62
CA ARG A 20 -17.14 14.21 -8.46
C ARG A 20 -16.74 13.07 -7.53
N ILE A 21 -17.67 12.15 -7.29
CA ILE A 21 -17.36 10.86 -6.69
C ILE A 21 -16.50 10.17 -7.73
N VAL A 22 -15.20 10.42 -7.66
CA VAL A 22 -14.20 9.70 -8.44
C VAL A 22 -14.24 8.28 -7.88
N HIS A 23 -14.99 7.42 -8.57
CA HIS A 23 -15.03 6.00 -8.27
C HIS A 23 -13.58 5.51 -8.25
N ALA A 24 -13.22 4.96 -7.09
CA ALA A 24 -11.84 4.80 -6.68
C ALA A 24 -11.11 3.77 -7.56
N PHE A 25 -9.84 4.08 -7.87
CA PHE A 25 -8.82 3.10 -8.24
C PHE A 25 -8.83 2.00 -7.19
N THR A 26 -9.53 0.92 -7.48
CA THR A 26 -9.70 -0.18 -6.56
C THR A 26 -9.46 -1.44 -7.35
N PHE A 27 -8.41 -2.16 -6.97
CA PHE A 27 -8.20 -3.51 -7.44
C PHE A 27 -9.38 -4.40 -7.01
N GLU A 28 -9.60 -5.46 -7.78
CA GLU A 28 -10.54 -6.51 -7.40
C GLU A 28 -9.87 -7.41 -6.36
N PRO A 29 -10.43 -7.53 -5.14
CA PRO A 29 -9.85 -8.38 -4.09
C PRO A 29 -9.58 -9.82 -4.52
N SER A 30 -10.37 -10.35 -5.46
CA SER A 30 -10.21 -11.69 -6.04
C SER A 30 -8.96 -11.84 -6.91
N ASP A 31 -8.43 -10.74 -7.44
CA ASP A 31 -7.41 -10.74 -8.49
C ASP A 31 -5.99 -10.61 -7.93
N VAL A 32 -5.84 -10.58 -6.60
CA VAL A 32 -4.53 -10.51 -5.95
C VAL A 32 -3.79 -11.84 -6.11
N LEU A 33 -2.49 -11.72 -6.39
CA LEU A 33 -1.55 -12.83 -6.48
C LEU A 33 -0.42 -12.64 -5.47
N PRO A 34 0.23 -13.74 -5.03
CA PRO A 34 1.39 -13.68 -4.15
C PRO A 34 2.45 -12.69 -4.68
N GLY A 35 2.88 -11.80 -3.80
CA GLY A 35 3.92 -10.81 -4.05
C GLY A 35 3.39 -9.51 -4.63
N ASP A 36 2.12 -9.43 -5.02
CA ASP A 36 1.52 -8.15 -5.42
C ASP A 36 1.72 -7.08 -4.34
N VAL A 37 1.99 -5.85 -4.78
CA VAL A 37 2.25 -4.71 -3.91
C VAL A 37 1.05 -3.77 -3.97
N LEU A 38 0.46 -3.50 -2.80
CA LEU A 38 -0.68 -2.61 -2.66
C LEU A 38 -0.24 -1.31 -2.00
N PHE A 39 -0.37 -0.20 -2.71
CA PHE A 39 0.06 1.11 -2.26
C PHE A 39 -1.11 2.08 -2.13
N SER A 40 -1.19 2.80 -1.02
CA SER A 40 -2.11 3.92 -0.84
C SER A 40 -1.32 5.22 -0.65
N PRO A 41 -1.57 6.29 -1.42
CA PRO A 41 -0.94 7.59 -1.19
C PRO A 41 -1.53 8.33 0.03
N VAL A 42 -2.71 7.95 0.51
CA VAL A 42 -3.42 8.63 1.59
C VAL A 42 -4.14 7.63 2.51
N GLY A 43 -3.59 7.44 3.72
CA GLY A 43 -4.25 6.77 4.83
C GLY A 43 -5.49 7.51 5.31
N LYS A 44 -6.54 6.78 5.75
CA LYS A 44 -7.66 7.40 6.49
C LYS A 44 -7.31 7.65 7.97
N ARG A 45 -6.81 6.62 8.68
CA ARG A 45 -6.55 6.66 10.14
C ARG A 45 -5.08 6.48 10.55
N GLU A 46 -4.29 5.67 9.83
CA GLU A 46 -2.95 5.22 10.31
C GLU A 46 -1.76 5.90 9.63
N SER A 47 -1.98 6.64 8.53
CA SER A 47 -0.91 7.27 7.73
C SER A 47 -1.43 8.45 6.91
N LYS A 48 -2.09 9.39 7.58
CA LYS A 48 -2.44 10.66 6.92
C LYS A 48 -1.14 11.31 6.43
N TYR A 49 -1.05 11.57 5.13
CA TYR A 49 0.01 12.33 4.43
C TYR A 49 1.32 11.64 4.01
N VAL A 50 1.63 10.41 4.46
CA VAL A 50 2.92 9.71 4.14
C VAL A 50 2.75 8.48 3.22
N GLY A 51 1.50 8.09 2.95
CA GLY A 51 1.19 6.88 2.20
C GLY A 51 1.44 5.59 3.00
N HIS A 52 0.95 4.47 2.49
CA HIS A 52 1.04 3.15 3.11
C HIS A 52 1.24 2.08 2.05
N ILE A 53 1.88 0.98 2.41
CA ILE A 53 2.16 -0.11 1.48
C ILE A 53 2.06 -1.46 2.20
N GLY A 54 1.62 -2.47 1.46
CA GLY A 54 1.57 -3.86 1.88
C GLY A 54 1.92 -4.79 0.73
N ILE A 55 2.23 -6.03 1.09
CA ILE A 55 2.54 -7.12 0.15
C ILE A 55 1.51 -8.23 0.31
N VAL A 56 1.12 -8.85 -0.80
CA VAL A 56 0.21 -9.99 -0.78
C VAL A 56 0.98 -11.27 -0.45
N THR A 57 0.59 -11.96 0.61
CA THR A 57 1.19 -13.21 1.08
C THR A 57 0.72 -14.42 0.28
N THR A 58 1.31 -15.58 0.56
CA THR A 58 0.99 -16.85 -0.14
C THR A 58 -0.45 -17.29 0.06
N ASP A 59 -1.07 -16.94 1.20
CA ASP A 59 -2.49 -17.16 1.49
C ASP A 59 -3.42 -16.06 0.96
N LYS A 60 -2.92 -15.22 0.03
CA LYS A 60 -3.65 -14.11 -0.62
C LYS A 60 -4.17 -13.03 0.33
N LYS A 61 -3.59 -12.91 1.52
CA LYS A 61 -3.85 -11.79 2.43
C LYS A 61 -2.84 -10.67 2.21
N VAL A 62 -3.13 -9.49 2.73
CA VAL A 62 -2.26 -8.32 2.63
C VAL A 62 -1.52 -8.15 3.93
N LEU A 63 -0.22 -8.46 3.93
CA LEU A 63 0.67 -8.20 5.05
C LEU A 63 1.19 -6.76 4.99
N HIS A 64 1.07 -6.06 6.11
CA HIS A 64 1.61 -4.71 6.28
C HIS A 64 1.99 -4.46 7.74
N SER A 65 2.94 -3.55 7.95
CA SER A 65 3.37 -3.15 9.29
C SER A 65 2.65 -1.87 9.71
N ILE A 66 2.09 -1.88 10.93
CA ILE A 66 1.35 -0.78 11.56
C ILE A 66 1.88 -0.56 12.99
N PRO A 67 1.52 0.54 13.69
CA PRO A 67 2.00 0.78 15.06
C PRO A 67 1.74 -0.36 16.07
N ALA A 68 0.71 -1.17 15.84
CA ALA A 68 0.37 -2.32 16.68
C ALA A 68 1.14 -3.62 16.34
N GLY A 69 2.01 -3.61 15.33
CA GLY A 69 2.76 -4.79 14.89
C GLY A 69 2.53 -5.12 13.42
N LEU A 70 2.68 -6.40 13.06
CA LEU A 70 2.37 -6.87 11.72
C LEU A 70 0.89 -7.25 11.64
N MET A 71 0.22 -6.76 10.60
CA MET A 71 -1.18 -7.05 10.36
C MET A 71 -1.34 -7.73 9.00
N LYS A 72 -2.12 -8.81 8.99
CA LYS A 72 -2.46 -9.57 7.79
C LYS A 72 -3.97 -9.47 7.54
N ASP A 73 -4.35 -8.58 6.63
CA ASP A 73 -5.74 -8.28 6.29
C ASP A 73 -6.25 -9.12 5.11
N GLU A 74 -7.55 -9.42 5.09
CA GLU A 74 -8.21 -9.76 3.82
C GLU A 74 -8.08 -8.60 2.82
N PRO A 75 -7.88 -8.84 1.50
CA PRO A 75 -7.64 -7.76 0.56
C PRO A 75 -8.75 -6.70 0.51
N ASP A 76 -10.00 -7.14 0.69
CA ASP A 76 -11.15 -6.24 0.77
C ASP A 76 -11.18 -5.42 2.08
N ALA A 77 -10.72 -5.99 3.19
CA ALA A 77 -10.55 -5.27 4.45
C ALA A 77 -9.46 -4.20 4.34
N TYR A 78 -8.30 -4.55 3.75
CA TYR A 78 -7.22 -3.61 3.47
C TYR A 78 -7.71 -2.45 2.58
N LYS A 79 -8.40 -2.77 1.48
CA LYS A 79 -9.00 -1.79 0.55
C LYS A 79 -9.90 -0.77 1.26
N ARG A 80 -10.73 -1.21 2.22
CA ARG A 80 -11.63 -0.31 2.98
C ARG A 80 -10.91 0.69 3.89
N LYS A 81 -9.70 0.35 4.38
CA LYS A 81 -8.88 1.23 5.25
C LYS A 81 -8.40 2.49 4.52
N PHE A 82 -8.31 2.45 3.19
CA PHE A 82 -7.75 3.53 2.37
C PHE A 82 -8.81 4.20 1.49
N ARG A 83 -8.51 5.40 1.00
CA ARG A 83 -9.36 6.08 0.01
C ARG A 83 -9.10 5.60 -1.42
N LYS A 84 -7.86 5.22 -1.71
CA LYS A 84 -7.38 4.75 -3.00
C LYS A 84 -6.27 3.73 -2.74
N VAL A 85 -6.26 2.65 -3.52
CA VAL A 85 -5.19 1.66 -3.49
C VAL A 85 -4.75 1.39 -4.92
N ALA A 86 -3.50 1.73 -5.23
CA ALA A 86 -2.84 1.31 -6.45
C ALA A 86 -2.30 -0.10 -6.26
N HIS A 87 -2.40 -0.90 -7.31
CA HIS A 87 -2.05 -2.32 -7.30
C HIS A 87 -0.94 -2.54 -8.32
N TYR A 88 0.17 -3.08 -7.84
CA TYR A 88 1.36 -3.38 -8.62
C TYR A 88 1.63 -4.87 -8.56
N ARG A 89 2.12 -5.41 -9.66
CA ARG A 89 2.48 -6.83 -9.79
C ARG A 89 3.93 -6.95 -10.22
N PRO A 90 4.70 -7.91 -9.69
CA PRO A 90 6.02 -8.18 -10.21
C PRO A 90 5.95 -8.70 -11.65
N TYR A 91 6.90 -8.28 -12.50
CA TYR A 91 7.00 -8.81 -13.87
C TYR A 91 7.25 -10.33 -13.88
N GLU A 92 8.03 -10.81 -12.92
CA GLU A 92 8.35 -12.23 -12.78
C GLU A 92 7.48 -12.87 -11.68
N GLU A 93 6.66 -13.84 -12.06
CA GLU A 93 5.81 -14.58 -11.12
C GLU A 93 6.62 -15.27 -10.01
N GLY A 94 7.77 -15.86 -10.35
CA GLY A 94 8.65 -16.51 -9.38
C GLY A 94 9.16 -15.55 -8.30
N THR A 95 9.39 -14.29 -8.65
CA THR A 95 9.76 -13.23 -7.70
C THR A 95 8.58 -12.90 -6.76
N GLY A 96 7.37 -12.86 -7.30
CA GLY A 96 6.14 -12.72 -6.50
C GLY A 96 5.98 -13.83 -5.46
N ILE A 97 6.13 -15.09 -5.88
CA ILE A 97 6.01 -16.25 -4.99
C ILE A 97 7.08 -16.24 -3.88
N ARG A 98 8.35 -15.99 -4.22
CA ARG A 98 9.45 -15.97 -3.23
C ARG A 98 9.29 -14.82 -2.23
N SER A 99 8.91 -13.64 -2.71
CA SER A 99 8.71 -12.48 -1.83
C SER A 99 7.52 -12.68 -0.89
N ALA A 100 6.41 -13.25 -1.38
CA ALA A 100 5.27 -13.61 -0.56
C ALA A 100 5.60 -14.67 0.49
N ALA A 101 6.41 -15.66 0.13
CA ALA A 101 6.84 -16.71 1.06
C ALA A 101 7.70 -16.14 2.21
N PHE A 102 8.63 -15.23 1.89
CA PHE A 102 9.41 -14.53 2.92
C PHE A 102 8.52 -13.66 3.81
N ALA A 103 7.56 -12.93 3.24
CA ALA A 103 6.61 -12.13 3.98
C ALA A 103 5.81 -12.97 4.99
N GLU A 104 5.31 -14.13 4.54
CA GLU A 104 4.54 -15.07 5.38
C GLU A 104 5.40 -15.65 6.52
N ASP A 105 6.63 -16.07 6.22
CA ASP A 105 7.58 -16.56 7.24
C ASP A 105 7.95 -15.48 8.27
N LEU A 106 8.17 -14.25 7.82
CA LEU A 106 8.45 -13.10 8.69
C LEU A 106 7.27 -12.85 9.63
N TYR A 107 6.03 -12.89 9.12
CA TYR A 107 4.82 -12.75 9.93
C TYR A 107 4.70 -13.84 10.99
N HIS A 108 4.97 -15.11 10.64
CA HIS A 108 4.93 -16.22 11.59
C HIS A 108 5.97 -16.09 12.71
N ARG A 109 7.18 -15.64 12.38
CA ARG A 109 8.28 -15.50 13.35
C ARG A 109 8.17 -14.25 14.22
N HIS A 110 7.58 -13.17 13.69
CA HIS A 110 7.55 -11.86 14.33
C HIS A 110 6.20 -11.15 14.20
N PRO A 111 5.07 -11.76 14.63
CA PRO A 111 3.76 -11.14 14.49
C PRO A 111 3.67 -9.79 15.22
N GLU A 112 4.36 -9.67 16.35
CA GLU A 112 4.42 -8.46 17.19
C GLU A 112 5.64 -7.57 16.88
N ALA A 113 6.19 -7.63 15.67
CA ALA A 113 7.37 -6.83 15.30
C ALA A 113 7.17 -5.34 15.62
N LEU A 114 8.15 -4.75 16.32
CA LEU A 114 8.07 -3.39 16.82
C LEU A 114 8.07 -2.38 15.67
N TYR A 115 7.07 -1.50 15.63
CA TYR A 115 6.98 -0.46 14.60
C TYR A 115 7.99 0.67 14.81
N ARG A 116 9.00 0.81 13.93
CA ARG A 116 9.97 1.92 13.94
C ARG A 116 10.36 2.36 12.52
N ILE A 117 9.87 3.54 12.12
CA ILE A 117 10.14 4.13 10.79
C ILE A 117 11.64 4.38 10.52
N HIS A 118 12.42 4.72 11.56
CA HIS A 118 13.85 5.03 11.42
C HIS A 118 14.77 3.80 11.49
N ALA A 119 14.21 2.57 11.46
CA ALA A 119 15.00 1.36 11.34
C ALA A 119 15.65 1.26 9.94
N PRO A 120 16.89 0.75 9.81
CA PRO A 120 17.48 0.49 8.49
C PRO A 120 16.76 -0.66 7.78
N LEU A 121 16.74 -0.64 6.44
CA LEU A 121 16.11 -1.67 5.61
C LEU A 121 16.67 -3.07 5.88
N ASN A 122 17.98 -3.22 6.04
CA ASN A 122 18.63 -4.48 6.42
C ASN A 122 18.71 -4.74 7.93
N GLY A 123 18.00 -3.93 8.73
CA GLY A 123 17.96 -4.14 10.17
C GLY A 123 17.16 -5.39 10.58
N PRO A 124 17.13 -5.71 11.88
CA PRO A 124 16.45 -6.89 12.43
C PRO A 124 14.99 -7.04 11.97
N CYS A 125 14.53 -8.28 11.79
CA CYS A 125 13.17 -8.59 11.30
C CYS A 125 12.06 -8.33 12.33
N ASP A 126 12.41 -8.28 13.61
CA ASP A 126 11.53 -7.95 14.74
C ASP A 126 11.30 -6.43 14.92
N ILE A 127 11.89 -5.60 14.05
CA ILE A 127 11.66 -4.15 13.99
C ILE A 127 11.24 -3.78 12.57
N GLN A 128 10.00 -3.32 12.39
CA GLN A 128 9.41 -3.12 11.06
C GLN A 128 8.79 -1.75 10.87
N TYR A 129 8.61 -1.38 9.60
CA TYR A 129 7.67 -0.33 9.17
C TYR A 129 7.17 -0.69 7.77
N CYS A 130 6.12 -0.02 7.30
CA CYS A 130 5.36 -0.44 6.11
C CYS A 130 6.24 -0.66 4.87
N THR A 131 7.23 0.20 4.62
CA THR A 131 8.15 0.06 3.48
C THR A 131 9.20 -1.01 3.71
N LYS A 132 9.74 -1.14 4.93
CA LYS A 132 10.80 -2.12 5.22
C LYS A 132 10.33 -3.55 4.99
N ILE A 133 9.14 -3.91 5.46
CA ILE A 133 8.63 -5.28 5.30
C ILE A 133 8.47 -5.67 3.83
N VAL A 134 7.97 -4.76 2.99
CA VAL A 134 7.83 -4.99 1.54
C VAL A 134 9.21 -5.08 0.88
N TRP A 135 10.12 -4.16 1.22
CA TRP A 135 11.47 -4.18 0.68
C TRP A 135 12.24 -5.44 1.06
N GLN A 136 12.22 -5.86 2.34
CA GLN A 136 12.91 -7.08 2.79
C GLN A 136 12.36 -8.33 2.11
N SER A 137 11.04 -8.38 1.87
CA SER A 137 10.40 -9.48 1.16
C SER A 137 10.90 -9.62 -0.27
N TYR A 138 10.99 -8.50 -1.00
CA TYR A 138 11.54 -8.50 -2.36
C TYR A 138 13.06 -8.70 -2.39
N TYR A 139 13.79 -8.16 -1.41
CA TYR A 139 15.23 -8.32 -1.32
C TYR A 139 15.61 -9.79 -1.11
N ALA A 140 14.88 -10.50 -0.24
CA ALA A 140 15.02 -11.94 -0.06
C ALA A 140 14.68 -12.74 -1.33
N ALA A 141 13.84 -12.19 -2.22
CA ALA A 141 13.52 -12.77 -3.52
C ALA A 141 14.57 -12.44 -4.62
N GLY A 142 15.61 -11.67 -4.29
CA GLY A 142 16.68 -11.26 -5.20
C GLY A 142 16.48 -9.90 -5.88
N ILE A 143 15.48 -9.11 -5.46
CA ILE A 143 15.14 -7.82 -6.08
C ILE A 143 15.30 -6.68 -5.07
N ASN A 144 16.17 -5.72 -5.39
CA ASN A 144 16.29 -4.48 -4.63
C ASN A 144 15.33 -3.42 -5.17
N LEU A 145 14.10 -3.42 -4.66
CA LEU A 145 13.08 -2.46 -5.08
C LEU A 145 13.55 -1.01 -4.88
N GLY A 146 13.47 -0.20 -5.93
CA GLY A 146 13.88 1.21 -5.93
C GLY A 146 15.39 1.45 -5.89
N ALA A 147 16.21 0.41 -6.09
CA ALA A 147 17.68 0.46 -6.03
C ALA A 147 18.20 1.15 -4.75
N LEU A 148 17.57 0.83 -3.62
CA LEU A 148 17.82 1.53 -2.36
C LEU A 148 19.07 0.98 -1.66
N SER A 149 19.76 1.84 -0.91
CA SER A 149 20.78 1.38 0.02
C SER A 149 20.14 0.55 1.12
N GLU A 150 20.71 -0.62 1.42
CA GLU A 150 20.30 -1.46 2.55
C GLU A 150 20.29 -0.73 3.90
N LYS A 151 21.11 0.32 4.04
CA LYS A 151 21.21 1.14 5.25
C LYS A 151 20.21 2.30 5.27
N ALA A 152 19.41 2.49 4.21
CA ALA A 152 18.40 3.53 4.13
C ALA A 152 17.37 3.37 5.26
N ARG A 153 16.85 4.50 5.75
CA ARG A 153 15.92 4.61 6.87
C ARG A 153 14.78 5.53 6.48
N ALA A 154 13.63 5.38 7.13
CA ALA A 154 12.46 6.24 6.89
C ALA A 154 12.08 6.35 5.40
N VAL A 155 12.26 5.25 4.66
CA VAL A 155 12.02 5.22 3.21
C VAL A 155 10.54 5.43 2.95
N HIS A 156 10.21 6.40 2.11
CA HIS A 156 8.84 6.66 1.70
C HIS A 156 8.32 5.52 0.78
N PRO A 157 7.07 5.04 0.93
CA PRO A 157 6.57 3.89 0.17
C PRO A 157 6.63 4.04 -1.36
N LEU A 158 6.42 5.24 -1.90
CA LEU A 158 6.59 5.53 -3.34
C LEU A 158 7.96 5.13 -3.89
N ARG A 159 9.01 5.08 -3.06
CA ARG A 159 10.35 4.70 -3.48
C ARG A 159 10.46 3.21 -3.87
N LEU A 160 9.51 2.37 -3.46
CA LEU A 160 9.47 0.96 -3.84
C LEU A 160 8.71 0.69 -5.13
N LEU A 161 7.97 1.68 -5.65
CA LEU A 161 7.21 1.53 -6.88
C LEU A 161 8.13 1.78 -8.08
N ASP A 162 9.15 0.93 -8.23
CA ASP A 162 9.99 0.94 -9.42
C ASP A 162 9.26 0.30 -10.60
N ASP A 163 9.55 0.82 -11.80
CA ASP A 163 8.97 0.36 -13.06
C ASP A 163 9.81 -0.73 -13.74
N THR A 164 10.95 -1.09 -13.15
CA THR A 164 11.88 -2.13 -13.62
C THR A 164 11.51 -3.52 -13.14
N SER A 165 10.90 -3.63 -11.96
CA SER A 165 10.54 -4.90 -11.32
C SER A 165 9.04 -5.03 -11.08
N LEU A 166 8.31 -3.92 -11.01
CA LEU A 166 6.86 -3.91 -10.85
C LEU A 166 6.16 -3.22 -12.03
N TYR A 167 4.96 -3.68 -12.36
CA TYR A 167 4.05 -2.96 -13.26
C TYR A 167 2.73 -2.63 -12.58
N PRO A 168 2.14 -1.46 -12.85
CA PRO A 168 0.83 -1.11 -12.34
C PRO A 168 -0.25 -1.91 -13.07
N LEU A 169 -1.13 -2.58 -12.31
CA LEU A 169 -2.33 -3.19 -12.86
C LEU A 169 -3.35 -2.07 -13.17
N LYS A 170 -3.50 -1.77 -14.46
CA LYS A 170 -4.50 -0.82 -14.94
C LYS A 170 -5.89 -1.45 -14.89
N ARG A 171 -6.87 -0.63 -14.52
CA ARG A 171 -8.31 -0.88 -14.50
C ARG A 171 -8.77 -1.74 -15.68
N ARG A 172 -9.50 -2.85 -15.43
CA ARG A 172 -10.51 -3.31 -16.39
C ARG A 172 -11.59 -2.24 -16.42
N SER A 173 -11.58 -1.40 -17.46
CA SER A 173 -12.73 -0.56 -17.74
C SER A 173 -13.84 -1.53 -18.14
N ASN A 174 -14.83 -1.74 -17.27
CA ASN A 174 -16.11 -2.30 -17.71
C ASN A 174 -16.56 -1.44 -18.90
N ARG A 175 -16.48 -2.01 -20.10
CA ARG A 175 -17.32 -1.62 -21.23
C ARG A 175 -18.68 -2.25 -21.01
#